data_AF-A0A926AHD5-F1
#
_entry.id   AF-A0A926AHD5-F1
#
_cell.length_a   1.000
_cell.length_b   1.000
_cell.length_c   1.000
_cell.angle_alpha   90.00
_cell.angle_beta   90.00
_cell.angle_gamma   90.00
#
_symmetry.space_group_name_H-M   'P 1'
#
loop_
_entity.id
_entity.type
_entity.pdbx_description
1 polymer ?
#
loop_
_entity_poly.entity_id
_entity_poly.type
_entity_poly.pdbx_seq_one_letter_code
_entity_poly.pdbx_strand_id
1 'polypeptide(L)'
;MIGLFSYSAPAALEAMKQVDRADKVKVVGFDETGETQAAIAAGTIHSSIIQDSYRAGYTSIEVLANECRGAARGPAEQTPVLNVGINVLTDKNLEDFRATGVIRKPAGEPSTKPSGT
;
A
#
# COMPACT_ATOMS: atom_id res chain seq x y z
N MET A 1 -11.92 10.77 -5.55
CA MET A 1 -11.58 10.04 -6.79
C MET A 1 -10.67 8.87 -6.44
N ILE A 2 -10.78 7.77 -7.17
CA ILE A 2 -9.94 6.59 -7.01
C ILE A 2 -9.23 6.33 -8.33
N GLY A 3 -7.90 6.25 -8.31
CA GLY A 3 -7.10 5.84 -9.47
C GLY A 3 -6.60 4.42 -9.29
N LEU A 4 -7.03 3.49 -10.14
CA LEU A 4 -6.76 2.05 -9.97
C LEU A 4 -5.32 1.64 -10.32
N PHE A 5 -4.72 2.31 -11.29
CA PHE A 5 -3.33 2.05 -11.69
C PHE A 5 -2.43 3.19 -11.19
N SER A 6 -1.13 2.92 -11.06
CA SER A 6 -0.09 3.90 -10.69
C SER A 6 -0.24 5.29 -11.33
N TYR A 7 -0.60 5.35 -12.60
CA TYR A 7 -0.75 6.60 -13.37
C TYR A 7 -2.14 7.25 -13.24
N SER A 8 -3.13 6.52 -12.72
CA SER A 8 -4.52 6.98 -12.72
C SER A 8 -4.77 8.09 -11.71
N ALA A 9 -4.21 7.98 -10.49
CA ALA A 9 -4.37 9.03 -9.48
C ALA A 9 -3.61 10.33 -9.83
N PRO A 10 -2.38 10.28 -10.36
CA PRO A 10 -1.73 11.46 -10.91
C PRO A 10 -2.49 12.13 -12.05
N ALA A 11 -2.98 11.36 -13.04
CA ALA A 11 -3.77 11.91 -14.14
C ALA A 11 -5.08 12.56 -13.65
N ALA A 12 -5.73 11.92 -12.69
CA ALA A 12 -6.92 12.45 -12.01
C ALA A 12 -6.62 13.77 -11.29
N LEU A 13 -5.50 13.87 -10.58
CA LEU A 13 -5.07 15.10 -9.92
C LEU A 13 -4.81 16.22 -10.94
N GLU A 14 -4.13 15.90 -12.04
CA GLU A 14 -3.84 16.88 -13.10
C GLU A 14 -5.12 17.44 -13.73
N ALA A 15 -6.09 16.56 -14.03
CA ALA A 15 -7.41 16.99 -14.50
C ALA A 15 -8.14 17.89 -13.49
N MET A 16 -8.00 17.64 -12.18
CA MET A 16 -8.59 18.47 -11.13
C MET A 16 -7.90 19.83 -10.98
N LYS A 17 -6.60 19.93 -11.24
CA LYS A 17 -5.87 21.20 -11.25
C LYS A 17 -6.37 22.11 -12.38
N GLN A 18 -6.61 21.55 -13.57
CA GLN A 18 -7.11 22.30 -14.73
C GLN A 18 -8.48 22.97 -14.50
N VAL A 19 -9.24 22.53 -13.49
CA VAL A 19 -10.55 23.08 -13.15
C VAL A 19 -10.60 23.73 -11.76
N ASP A 20 -9.44 24.01 -11.14
CA ASP A 20 -9.33 24.61 -9.79
C ASP A 20 -10.09 23.83 -8.70
N ARG A 21 -10.05 22.50 -8.78
CA ARG A 21 -10.71 21.57 -7.84
C ARG A 21 -9.75 20.64 -7.10
N ALA A 22 -8.44 20.79 -7.27
CA ALA A 22 -7.44 19.92 -6.65
C ALA A 22 -7.62 19.78 -5.12
N ASP A 23 -7.88 20.89 -4.42
CA ASP A 23 -8.04 20.87 -2.95
C ASP A 23 -9.47 20.53 -2.48
N LYS A 24 -10.41 20.36 -3.41
CA LYS A 24 -11.83 20.15 -3.09
C LYS A 24 -12.25 18.68 -3.15
N VAL A 25 -11.39 17.80 -3.68
CA VAL A 25 -11.69 16.39 -3.88
C VAL A 25 -10.55 15.54 -3.36
N LYS A 26 -10.84 14.64 -2.41
CA LYS A 26 -9.84 13.65 -1.97
C LYS A 26 -9.53 12.68 -3.10
N VAL A 27 -8.25 12.47 -3.39
CA VAL A 27 -7.75 11.50 -4.36
C VAL A 27 -7.06 10.36 -3.62
N VAL A 28 -7.40 9.11 -3.95
CA VAL A 28 -6.72 7.90 -3.47
C VAL A 28 -6.15 7.15 -4.66
N GLY A 29 -4.89 6.75 -4.58
CA GLY A 29 -4.18 6.01 -5.63
C GLY A 29 -3.84 4.57 -5.25
N PHE A 30 -3.16 3.93 -6.18
CA PHE A 30 -2.46 2.67 -6.00
C PHE A 30 -1.00 2.85 -6.44
N ASP A 31 -0.12 2.00 -5.91
CA ASP A 31 1.33 2.02 -6.15
C ASP A 31 2.06 3.26 -5.59
N GLU A 32 3.38 3.20 -5.59
CA GLU A 32 4.29 4.13 -4.90
C GLU A 32 5.14 5.00 -5.82
N THR A 33 4.64 5.38 -7.00
CA THR A 33 5.43 6.19 -7.94
C THR A 33 5.94 7.48 -7.31
N GLY A 34 7.07 8.00 -7.79
CA GLY A 34 7.64 9.25 -7.28
C GLY A 34 6.67 10.43 -7.35
N GLU A 35 5.85 10.48 -8.39
CA GLU A 35 4.79 11.48 -8.55
C GLU A 35 3.70 11.34 -7.48
N THR A 36 3.20 10.11 -7.25
CA THR A 36 2.23 9.83 -6.18
C THR A 36 2.80 10.20 -4.81
N GLN A 37 4.06 9.85 -4.53
CA GLN A 37 4.74 10.22 -3.29
C GLN A 37 4.86 11.75 -3.12
N ALA A 38 5.24 12.47 -4.18
CA ALA A 38 5.33 13.93 -4.15
C ALA A 38 3.96 14.58 -3.92
N ALA A 39 2.91 14.06 -4.56
CA ALA A 39 1.55 14.53 -4.39
C ALA A 39 0.97 14.24 -2.99
N ILE A 40 1.33 13.10 -2.37
CA ILE A 40 1.02 12.80 -0.97
C ILE A 40 1.73 13.80 -0.04
N ALA A 41 3.01 14.06 -0.25
CA ALA A 41 3.75 15.06 0.54
C ALA A 41 3.13 16.47 0.41
N ALA A 42 2.62 16.81 -0.77
CA ALA A 42 1.91 18.06 -1.03
C ALA A 42 0.44 18.07 -0.55
N GLY A 43 -0.08 16.96 -0.01
CA GLY A 43 -1.47 16.84 0.44
C GLY A 43 -2.54 16.78 -0.67
N THR A 44 -2.12 16.71 -1.93
CA THR A 44 -3.00 16.69 -3.11
C THR A 44 -3.48 15.29 -3.50
N ILE A 45 -2.73 14.25 -3.08
CA ILE A 45 -3.22 12.87 -2.99
C ILE A 45 -3.31 12.52 -1.50
N HIS A 46 -4.47 11.99 -1.07
CA HIS A 46 -4.72 11.68 0.33
C HIS A 46 -3.97 10.42 0.79
N SER A 47 -3.96 9.38 -0.04
CA SER A 47 -3.26 8.13 0.25
C SER A 47 -3.05 7.31 -1.03
N SER A 48 -2.15 6.33 -0.95
CA SER A 48 -1.99 5.29 -1.98
C SER A 48 -1.96 3.90 -1.36
N ILE A 49 -2.58 2.92 -2.01
CA ILE A 49 -2.55 1.51 -1.61
C ILE A 49 -1.38 0.83 -2.30
N ILE A 50 -0.47 0.24 -1.53
CA ILE A 50 0.74 -0.39 -2.05
C ILE A 50 0.84 -1.85 -1.61
N GLN A 51 1.54 -2.67 -2.40
CA GLN A 51 1.79 -4.08 -2.07
C GLN A 51 2.86 -4.21 -0.97
N ASP A 52 2.77 -5.27 -0.17
CA ASP A 52 3.85 -5.65 0.76
C ASP A 52 4.79 -6.67 0.09
N SER A 53 5.54 -6.21 -0.92
CA SER A 53 6.43 -7.06 -1.71
C SER A 53 7.53 -7.71 -0.87
N TYR A 54 8.00 -7.03 0.19
CA TYR A 54 8.96 -7.60 1.13
C TYR A 54 8.37 -8.81 1.85
N ARG A 55 7.17 -8.67 2.45
CA ARG A 55 6.51 -9.78 3.13
C ARG A 55 6.14 -10.90 2.16
N ALA A 56 5.72 -10.57 0.94
CA ALA A 56 5.46 -11.55 -0.10
C ALA A 56 6.70 -12.42 -0.37
N GLY A 57 7.85 -11.78 -0.60
CA GLY A 57 9.13 -12.48 -0.82
C GLY A 57 9.57 -13.30 0.39
N TYR A 58 9.56 -12.69 1.58
CA TYR A 58 9.95 -13.37 2.82
C TYR A 58 9.09 -14.61 3.10
N THR A 59 7.76 -14.46 3.03
CA THR A 59 6.81 -15.55 3.28
C THR A 59 7.01 -16.68 2.27
N SER A 60 7.27 -16.34 1.01
CA SER A 60 7.50 -17.35 -0.05
C SER A 60 8.73 -18.22 0.25
N ILE A 61 9.85 -17.59 0.65
CA ILE A 61 11.08 -18.32 0.98
C ILE A 61 10.94 -19.09 2.28
N GLU A 62 10.26 -18.54 3.29
CA GLU A 62 9.98 -19.23 4.56
C GLU A 62 9.20 -20.53 4.35
N VAL A 63 8.12 -20.47 3.55
CA VAL A 63 7.31 -21.66 3.21
C VAL A 63 8.15 -22.71 2.49
N LEU A 64 8.93 -22.31 1.48
CA LEU A 64 9.78 -23.24 0.73
C LEU A 64 10.87 -23.86 1.61
N ALA A 65 11.50 -23.05 2.46
CA ALA A 65 12.56 -23.53 3.33
C ALA A 65 12.03 -24.51 4.39
N ASN A 66 10.81 -24.31 4.89
CA ASN A 66 10.16 -25.26 5.80
C ASN A 66 9.85 -26.58 5.11
N GLU A 67 9.33 -26.54 3.88
CA GLU A 67 9.09 -27.74 3.07
C GLU A 67 10.38 -28.55 2.87
N CYS A 68 11.48 -27.88 2.47
CA CYS A 68 12.77 -28.55 2.28
C CYS A 68 13.35 -29.18 3.57
N ARG A 69 12.95 -28.68 4.74
CA ARG A 69 13.39 -29.18 6.05
C ARG A 69 12.43 -30.21 6.65
N GLY A 70 11.31 -30.52 5.98
CA GLY A 70 10.25 -31.34 6.57
C GLY A 70 9.59 -30.69 7.79
N ALA A 71 9.61 -29.35 7.87
CA ALA A 71 8.98 -28.58 8.93
C ALA A 71 7.61 -28.05 8.46
N ALA A 72 6.77 -27.62 9.41
CA ALA A 72 5.45 -27.11 9.10
C ALA A 72 5.50 -25.86 8.21
N ARG A 73 4.69 -25.82 7.14
CA ARG A 73 4.58 -24.67 6.22
C ARG A 73 3.65 -23.57 6.75
N GLY A 74 3.17 -23.72 7.99
CA GLY A 74 2.29 -22.76 8.64
C GLY A 74 0.95 -22.64 7.90
N PRO A 75 0.42 -21.41 7.67
CA PRO A 75 -0.87 -21.23 7.00
C PRO A 75 -0.97 -21.87 5.60
N ALA A 76 0.17 -22.10 4.92
CA ALA A 76 0.19 -22.71 3.60
C ALA A 76 -0.19 -24.19 3.59
N GLU A 77 -0.30 -24.83 4.76
CA GLU A 77 -0.81 -26.20 4.87
C GLU A 77 -2.33 -26.28 4.65
N GLN A 78 -3.04 -25.18 4.92
CA GLN A 78 -4.50 -25.13 4.96
C GLN A 78 -5.09 -24.57 3.66
N THR A 79 -4.32 -23.79 2.91
CA THR A 79 -4.77 -23.12 1.69
C THR A 79 -3.64 -23.01 0.67
N PRO A 80 -3.94 -23.20 -0.63
CA PRO A 80 -2.98 -22.96 -1.71
C PRO A 80 -2.73 -21.47 -1.99
N VAL A 81 -3.53 -20.57 -1.39
CA VAL A 81 -3.42 -19.12 -1.56
C VAL A 81 -3.14 -18.46 -0.20
N LEU A 82 -2.02 -17.74 -0.13
CA LEU A 82 -1.64 -16.94 1.04
C LEU A 82 -1.87 -15.46 0.79
N ASN A 83 -2.69 -14.84 1.64
CA ASN A 83 -2.84 -13.39 1.67
C ASN A 83 -1.75 -12.78 2.57
N VAL A 84 -0.82 -12.05 1.99
CA VAL A 84 0.28 -11.37 2.70
C VAL A 84 -0.04 -9.93 3.08
N GLY A 85 -1.22 -9.44 2.68
CA GLY A 85 -1.71 -8.10 2.99
C GLY A 85 -1.21 -7.01 2.04
N ILE A 86 -1.63 -5.80 2.35
CA ILE A 86 -1.29 -4.55 1.67
C ILE A 86 -0.85 -3.53 2.72
N ASN A 87 -0.21 -2.46 2.25
CA ASN A 87 0.11 -1.29 3.05
C ASN A 87 -0.61 -0.05 2.51
N VAL A 88 -0.86 0.91 3.40
CA VAL A 88 -1.46 2.20 3.04
C VAL A 88 -0.40 3.27 3.23
N LEU A 89 0.01 3.90 2.14
CA LEU A 89 0.94 5.02 2.13
C LEU A 89 0.18 6.32 2.35
N THR A 90 0.63 7.10 3.32
CA THR A 90 0.10 8.40 3.72
C THR A 90 1.26 9.33 4.06
N ASP A 91 0.97 10.63 4.23
CA ASP A 91 1.93 11.60 4.77
C ASP A 91 2.61 11.14 6.07
N LYS A 92 1.88 10.42 6.93
CA LYS A 92 2.36 9.93 8.24
C LYS A 92 3.48 8.90 8.17
N ASN A 93 3.60 8.15 7.08
CA ASN A 93 4.57 7.07 6.92
C ASN A 93 5.40 7.17 5.64
N LEU A 94 5.31 8.31 4.93
CA LEU A 94 5.98 8.54 3.67
C LEU A 94 7.51 8.58 3.81
N GLU A 95 8.01 9.28 4.83
CA GLU A 95 9.46 9.39 5.04
C GLU A 95 10.08 8.06 5.48
N ASP A 96 9.40 7.31 6.35
CA ASP A 96 9.80 5.96 6.72
C ASP A 96 9.84 5.03 5.49
N PHE A 97 8.83 5.15 4.62
CA PHE A 97 8.78 4.39 3.38
C PHE A 97 9.92 4.77 2.43
N ARG A 98 10.21 6.07 2.24
CA ARG A 98 11.32 6.56 1.41
C ARG A 98 12.68 6.07 1.91
N ALA A 99 12.86 6.02 3.23
CA ALA A 99 14.11 5.60 3.83
C ALA A 99 14.34 4.09 3.76
N THR A 100 13.27 3.29 3.86
CA THR A 100 13.39 1.83 4.06
C THR A 100 12.88 0.99 2.90
N GLY A 101 12.10 1.58 2.00
CA GLY A 101 11.34 0.88 0.96
C GLY A 101 10.21 0.00 1.50
N VAL A 102 9.92 0.04 2.81
CA VAL A 102 8.96 -0.87 3.44
C VAL A 102 8.11 -0.11 4.46
N ILE A 103 6.79 -0.22 4.35
CA ILE A 103 5.89 0.19 5.43
C ILE A 103 5.80 -0.97 6.41
N ARG A 104 6.59 -0.90 7.49
CA ARG A 104 6.45 -1.88 8.58
C ARG A 104 5.15 -1.59 9.30
N LYS A 105 4.17 -2.47 9.12
CA LYS A 105 2.93 -2.41 9.89
C LYS A 105 3.29 -2.54 11.38
N PRO A 106 2.88 -1.60 12.26
CA PRO A 106 2.92 -1.89 13.68
C PRO A 106 2.06 -3.14 13.95
N ALA A 107 2.34 -3.87 15.02
CA ALA A 107 1.77 -5.20 15.32
C ALA A 107 0.24 -5.25 15.56
N GLY A 108 -0.53 -4.24 15.12
CA GLY A 108 -1.99 -4.20 15.17
C GLY A 108 -2.61 -4.35 13.78
N GLU A 109 -3.70 -5.11 13.70
CA GLU A 109 -4.50 -5.24 12.48
C GLU A 109 -5.01 -3.87 12.00
N PRO A 110 -5.00 -3.61 10.68
CA PRO A 110 -5.61 -2.41 10.16
C PRO A 110 -7.13 -2.55 10.32
N SER A 111 -7.74 -1.66 11.10
CA SER A 111 -9.20 -1.59 11.19
C SER A 111 -9.76 -1.09 9.86
N THR A 112 -10.59 -1.91 9.21
CA THR A 112 -11.41 -1.52 8.05
C THR A 112 -12.74 -0.88 8.47
N LYS A 113 -13.02 -0.75 9.77
CA LYS A 113 -14.22 -0.07 10.25
C LYS A 113 -14.12 1.43 9.94
N PRO A 114 -15.08 2.03 9.22
CA PRO A 114 -15.17 3.48 9.10
C PRO A 114 -15.30 4.10 10.50
N SER A 115 -14.57 5.18 10.76
CA SER A 115 -14.69 5.90 12.02
C SER A 115 -16.03 6.62 12.07
N GLY A 116 -16.91 6.19 12.98
CA GLY A 116 -18.07 6.95 13.43
C GLY A 116 -19.27 6.97 12.48
N THR A 117 -20.35 6.35 12.95
CA THR A 117 -21.72 6.83 12.75
C THR A 117 -22.23 7.30 14.10
#